data_AF-A0A7S0SUZ9-F1
#
_entry.id   AF-A0A7S0SUZ9-F1
#
_cell.length_a   1.000
_cell.length_b   1.000
_cell.length_c   1.000
_cell.angle_alpha   90.00
_cell.angle_beta   90.00
_cell.angle_gamma   90.00
#
_symmetry.space_group_name_H-M   'P 1'
#
loop_
_entity.id
_entity.type
_entity.pdbx_description
1 polymer ?
#
loop_
_entity_poly.entity_id
_entity_poly.type
_entity_poly.pdbx_seq_one_letter_code
_entity_poly.pdbx_strand_id
1 'polypeptide(L)'
;TAYNFIDLAQSGFYNGLHFHRVIPDFMNQFGCPFSKDPNSSRAGTGGPTAGSSYEVPGKGKIQRNREGSIPDEFREPNCPKLSNEPFTLSMANTGQPNSGGSQFFINTVHNSFLDFFDKSTPSQHPVFGKIVDGKDVILAINKAKTDRNDRPLVPIRVNSVAVL
;
A
#
# COMPACT_ATOMS: atom_id res chain seq x y z
N THR A 1 -10.88 -1.50 1.02
CA THR A 1 -9.46 -1.32 1.42
C THR A 1 -9.22 -0.59 2.73
N ALA A 2 -9.81 0.60 2.96
CA ALA A 2 -9.47 1.44 4.12
C ALA A 2 -9.58 0.76 5.51
N TYR A 3 -10.66 0.00 5.78
CA TYR A 3 -10.80 -0.71 7.06
C TYR A 3 -9.76 -1.80 7.29
N ASN A 4 -9.26 -2.45 6.24
CA ASN A 4 -8.15 -3.39 6.35
C ASN A 4 -6.85 -2.66 6.77
N PHE A 5 -6.60 -1.46 6.22
CA PHE A 5 -5.47 -0.64 6.64
C PHE A 5 -5.59 -0.21 8.11
N ILE A 6 -6.79 0.22 8.53
CA ILE A 6 -7.07 0.62 9.92
C ILE A 6 -6.80 -0.55 10.90
N ASP A 7 -7.31 -1.74 10.61
CA ASP A 7 -7.10 -2.95 11.42
C ASP A 7 -5.61 -3.30 11.55
N LEU A 8 -4.86 -3.25 10.44
CA LEU A 8 -3.42 -3.50 10.45
C LEU A 8 -2.65 -2.40 11.20
N ALA A 9 -3.04 -1.14 11.07
CA ALA A 9 -2.43 -0.05 11.80
C ALA A 9 -2.66 -0.18 13.32
N GLN A 10 -3.90 -0.45 13.74
CA GLN A 10 -4.27 -0.60 15.15
C GLN A 10 -3.63 -1.82 15.82
N SER A 11 -3.41 -2.91 15.07
CA SER A 11 -2.67 -4.08 15.56
C SER A 11 -1.15 -3.88 15.63
N GLY A 12 -0.64 -2.73 15.16
CA GLY A 12 0.79 -2.43 15.11
C GLY A 12 1.54 -3.19 14.01
N PHE A 13 0.84 -3.78 13.04
CA PHE A 13 1.43 -4.54 11.94
C PHE A 13 2.49 -3.72 11.17
N TYR A 14 2.23 -2.43 10.96
CA TYR A 14 3.12 -1.54 10.21
C TYR A 14 4.32 -1.02 11.02
N ASN A 15 4.36 -1.25 12.34
CA ASN A 15 5.38 -0.67 13.20
C ASN A 15 6.75 -1.31 12.95
N GLY A 16 7.75 -0.47 12.72
CA GLY A 16 9.13 -0.89 12.46
C GLY A 16 9.36 -1.44 11.05
N LEU A 17 8.36 -1.42 10.16
CA LEU A 17 8.57 -1.76 8.75
C LEU A 17 9.32 -0.63 8.03
N HIS A 18 9.98 -0.98 6.93
CA HIS A 18 10.69 -0.03 6.09
C HIS A 18 10.00 0.16 4.74
N PHE A 19 10.17 1.34 4.14
CA PHE A 19 9.94 1.52 2.71
C PHE A 19 10.92 0.62 1.96
N HIS A 20 10.40 -0.35 1.23
CA HIS A 20 11.21 -1.37 0.56
C HIS A 20 11.41 -1.08 -0.92
N ARG A 21 10.66 -0.13 -1.48
CA ARG A 21 10.76 0.34 -2.86
C ARG A 21 10.46 1.83 -2.93
N VAL A 22 11.35 2.62 -3.51
CA VAL A 22 11.22 4.06 -3.68
C VAL A 22 11.68 4.40 -5.09
N ILE A 23 10.80 4.97 -5.91
CA ILE A 23 11.12 5.35 -7.27
C ILE A 23 10.89 6.86 -7.41
N PRO A 24 11.96 7.66 -7.63
CA PRO A 24 11.84 9.08 -7.89
C PRO A 24 10.85 9.38 -9.01
N ASP A 25 10.05 10.43 -8.82
CA ASP A 25 9.03 10.88 -9.78
C ASP A 25 8.00 9.79 -10.14
N PHE A 26 7.74 8.88 -9.21
CA PHE A 26 6.72 7.85 -9.36
C PHE A 26 5.98 7.58 -8.04
N MET A 27 6.56 6.81 -7.12
CA MET A 27 5.91 6.39 -5.88
C MET A 27 6.88 5.88 -4.80
N ASN A 28 6.36 5.79 -3.58
CA ASN A 28 7.03 5.17 -2.43
C ASN A 28 6.20 3.96 -1.93
N GLN A 29 6.74 2.74 -2.00
CA GLN A 29 6.04 1.50 -1.62
C GLN A 29 6.39 1.04 -0.20
N PHE A 30 5.34 0.65 0.54
CA PHE A 30 5.41 0.27 1.95
C PHE A 30 4.45 -0.89 2.27
N GLY A 31 4.51 -1.41 3.50
CA GLY A 31 3.50 -2.34 4.03
C GLY A 31 3.83 -3.83 3.86
N CYS A 32 5.07 -4.18 3.50
CA CYS A 32 5.51 -5.57 3.45
C CYS A 32 6.11 -5.99 4.81
N PRO A 33 5.61 -7.05 5.48
CA PRO A 33 6.15 -7.47 6.78
C PRO A 33 7.60 -7.92 6.73
N PHE A 34 8.06 -8.47 5.60
CA PHE A 34 9.47 -8.82 5.42
C PHE A 34 10.40 -7.61 5.36
N SER A 35 9.88 -6.39 5.13
CA SER A 35 10.71 -5.18 5.17
C SER A 35 11.06 -4.73 6.58
N LYS A 36 10.63 -5.46 7.62
CA LYS A 36 11.13 -5.24 8.99
C LYS A 36 12.65 -5.40 9.06
N ASP A 37 13.20 -6.37 8.32
CA ASP A 37 14.60 -6.38 7.94
C ASP A 37 14.76 -5.58 6.64
N PRO A 38 15.46 -4.43 6.65
CA PRO A 38 15.62 -3.61 5.46
C PRO A 38 16.41 -4.30 4.34
N ASN A 39 17.19 -5.34 4.65
CA ASN A 39 17.99 -6.06 3.66
C ASN A 39 17.32 -7.32 3.10
N SER A 40 16.14 -7.69 3.63
CA SER A 40 15.45 -8.91 3.27
C SER A 40 15.20 -9.00 1.77
N SER A 41 15.66 -10.09 1.14
CA SER A 41 15.36 -10.39 -0.27
C SER A 41 13.89 -10.70 -0.52
N ARG A 42 13.10 -10.92 0.55
CA ARG A 42 11.66 -11.18 0.49
C ARG A 42 10.82 -9.91 0.61
N ALA A 43 11.43 -8.74 0.82
CA ALA A 43 10.68 -7.50 0.85
C ALA A 43 9.93 -7.28 -0.48
N GLY A 44 8.64 -6.96 -0.41
CA GLY A 44 7.73 -6.89 -1.56
C GLY A 44 6.85 -8.13 -1.78
N THR A 45 7.09 -9.26 -1.09
CA THR A 45 6.29 -10.49 -1.27
C THR A 45 5.44 -10.89 -0.08
N GLY A 46 5.52 -10.13 1.02
CA GLY A 46 4.80 -10.44 2.26
C GLY A 46 3.41 -9.80 2.35
N GLY A 47 2.56 -10.35 3.21
CA GLY A 47 1.24 -9.84 3.51
C GLY A 47 0.81 -10.15 4.96
N PRO A 48 -0.41 -9.75 5.35
CA PRO A 48 -1.01 -10.09 6.64
C PRO A 48 -1.06 -11.58 6.92
N THR A 49 -1.31 -11.95 8.18
CA THR A 49 -1.56 -13.34 8.56
C THR A 49 -2.73 -13.92 7.76
N ALA A 50 -2.47 -15.02 7.06
CA ALA A 50 -3.45 -15.76 6.30
C ALA A 50 -4.67 -16.15 7.16
N GLY A 51 -5.87 -15.99 6.62
CA GLY A 51 -7.11 -16.34 7.33
C GLY A 51 -7.51 -15.40 8.47
N SER A 52 -6.70 -14.38 8.80
CA SER A 52 -7.10 -13.32 9.73
C SER A 52 -8.27 -12.52 9.16
N SER A 53 -8.91 -11.71 9.99
CA SER A 53 -10.13 -10.99 9.62
C SER A 53 -10.17 -9.59 10.20
N TYR A 54 -10.93 -8.72 9.57
CA TYR A 54 -11.21 -7.36 10.03
C TYR A 54 -12.69 -7.05 9.87
N GLU A 55 -13.18 -6.05 10.58
CA GLU A 55 -14.58 -5.65 10.52
C GLU A 55 -14.76 -4.42 9.62
N VAL A 56 -15.87 -4.41 8.89
CA VAL A 56 -16.30 -3.28 8.08
C VAL A 56 -17.73 -2.90 8.50
N PRO A 57 -17.93 -1.69 9.05
CA PRO A 57 -19.25 -1.16 9.35
C PRO A 57 -20.21 -1.33 8.16
N GLY A 58 -21.36 -1.94 8.41
CA GLY A 58 -22.39 -2.22 7.40
C GLY A 58 -22.12 -3.42 6.48
N LYS A 59 -20.89 -3.98 6.44
CA LYS A 59 -20.56 -5.20 5.67
C LYS A 59 -20.20 -6.40 6.56
N GLY A 60 -19.99 -6.18 7.86
CA GLY A 60 -19.64 -7.23 8.81
C GLY A 60 -18.16 -7.64 8.73
N LYS A 61 -17.88 -8.86 9.15
CA LYS A 61 -16.53 -9.42 9.23
C LYS A 61 -16.06 -9.91 7.86
N ILE A 62 -14.92 -9.41 7.40
CA ILE A 62 -14.26 -9.84 6.16
C ILE A 62 -13.02 -10.66 6.54
N GLN A 63 -12.87 -11.82 5.90
CA GLN A 63 -11.72 -12.69 6.10
C GLN A 63 -10.70 -12.49 4.97
N ARG A 64 -9.43 -12.35 5.35
CA ARG A 64 -8.29 -12.38 4.43
C ARG A 64 -8.08 -13.80 3.91
N ASN A 65 -7.71 -13.95 2.65
CA ASN A 65 -7.53 -15.26 2.03
C ASN A 65 -6.26 -15.99 2.54
N ARG A 66 -5.90 -17.10 1.89
CA ARG A 66 -4.72 -17.92 2.25
C ARG A 66 -3.38 -17.19 2.09
N GLU A 67 -3.36 -16.06 1.37
CA GLU A 67 -2.18 -15.22 1.15
C GLU A 67 -2.21 -13.95 2.04
N GLY A 68 -3.26 -13.78 2.87
CA GLY A 68 -3.45 -12.57 3.64
C GLY A 68 -4.06 -11.41 2.84
N SER A 69 -4.60 -11.69 1.65
CA SER A 69 -5.17 -10.67 0.74
C SER A 69 -6.68 -10.49 0.94
N ILE A 70 -7.18 -9.34 0.51
CA ILE A 70 -8.59 -8.92 0.63
C ILE A 70 -9.28 -8.92 -0.75
N PRO A 71 -10.63 -8.96 -0.78
CA PRO A 71 -11.38 -8.80 -2.02
C PRO A 71 -11.11 -7.44 -2.70
N ASP A 72 -11.04 -7.43 -4.03
CA ASP A 72 -10.87 -6.21 -4.82
C ASP A 72 -12.08 -5.28 -4.66
N GLU A 73 -11.87 -4.06 -4.17
CA GLU A 73 -12.98 -3.12 -3.95
C GLU A 73 -13.55 -2.53 -5.24
N PHE A 74 -12.75 -2.46 -6.32
CA PHE A 74 -13.17 -1.93 -7.61
C PHE A 74 -14.12 -2.85 -8.39
N ARG A 75 -14.41 -4.04 -7.87
CA ARG A 75 -15.44 -4.94 -8.40
C ARG A 75 -16.83 -4.61 -7.86
N GLU A 76 -16.91 -3.77 -6.83
CA GLU A 76 -18.17 -3.30 -6.27
C GLU A 76 -18.82 -2.25 -7.21
N PRO A 77 -20.14 -2.33 -7.44
CA PRO A 77 -20.83 -1.50 -8.45
C PRO A 77 -20.72 0.01 -8.21
N ASN A 78 -20.43 0.44 -6.97
CA ASN A 78 -20.32 1.85 -6.59
C ASN A 78 -18.91 2.21 -6.07
N CYS A 79 -17.87 1.50 -6.51
CA CYS A 79 -16.50 1.88 -6.14
C CYS A 79 -16.15 3.28 -6.69
N PRO A 80 -15.73 4.23 -5.83
CA PRO A 80 -15.31 5.55 -6.28
C PRO A 80 -14.14 5.47 -7.27
N LYS A 81 -14.24 6.23 -8.37
CA LYS A 81 -13.19 6.35 -9.39
C LYS A 81 -12.20 7.44 -9.00
N LEU A 82 -11.39 7.15 -7.99
CA LEU A 82 -10.34 8.06 -7.50
C LEU A 82 -9.05 7.81 -8.28
N SER A 83 -8.54 8.86 -8.94
CA SER A 83 -7.29 8.80 -9.70
C SER A 83 -6.06 8.78 -8.77
N ASN A 84 -4.98 8.13 -9.23
CA ASN A 84 -3.67 8.06 -8.60
C ASN A 84 -2.93 9.42 -8.66
N GLU A 85 -3.55 10.44 -8.09
CA GLU A 85 -3.02 11.79 -7.96
C GLU A 85 -1.81 11.83 -7.02
N PRO A 86 -0.94 12.86 -7.10
CA PRO A 86 0.11 13.08 -6.12
C PRO A 86 -0.46 13.06 -4.69
N PHE A 87 0.27 12.40 -3.79
CA PHE A 87 -0.03 12.25 -2.38
C PHE A 87 -1.24 11.35 -2.05
N THR A 88 -1.70 10.53 -2.99
CA THR A 88 -2.69 9.48 -2.73
C THR A 88 -2.03 8.18 -2.26
N LEU A 89 -2.77 7.40 -1.47
CA LEU A 89 -2.40 6.04 -1.06
C LEU A 89 -3.19 5.04 -1.89
N SER A 90 -2.48 4.13 -2.55
CA SER A 90 -3.05 3.13 -3.45
C SER A 90 -2.63 1.73 -3.09
N MET A 91 -3.57 0.79 -3.12
CA MET A 91 -3.30 -0.60 -2.77
C MET A 91 -2.39 -1.26 -3.81
N ALA A 92 -1.27 -1.84 -3.35
CA ALA A 92 -0.41 -2.64 -4.19
C ALA A 92 -0.99 -4.06 -4.31
N ASN A 93 -0.84 -4.66 -5.48
CA ASN A 93 -1.35 -6.00 -5.78
C ASN A 93 -0.43 -6.67 -6.82
N THR A 94 -0.65 -7.96 -7.11
CA THR A 94 0.18 -8.73 -8.05
C THR A 94 -0.39 -8.72 -9.48
N GLY A 95 -1.41 -7.92 -9.75
CA GLY A 95 -2.22 -7.97 -10.97
C GLY A 95 -3.22 -9.13 -11.01
N GLN A 96 -3.17 -10.05 -10.03
CA GLN A 96 -4.16 -11.11 -9.88
C GLN A 96 -5.39 -10.63 -9.08
N PRO A 97 -6.59 -11.18 -9.34
CA PRO A 97 -7.77 -10.90 -8.54
C PRO A 97 -7.55 -11.12 -7.04
N ASN A 98 -8.02 -10.20 -6.20
CA ASN A 98 -8.02 -10.32 -4.73
C ASN A 98 -6.61 -10.57 -4.15
N SER A 99 -5.60 -9.88 -4.71
CA SER A 99 -4.19 -10.02 -4.30
C SER A 99 -3.64 -8.81 -3.53
N GLY A 100 -4.47 -7.79 -3.29
CA GLY A 100 -4.12 -6.69 -2.39
C GLY A 100 -4.21 -7.13 -0.93
N GLY A 101 -3.19 -6.86 -0.13
CA GLY A 101 -3.12 -7.30 1.27
C GLY A 101 -2.81 -6.15 2.21
N SER A 102 -1.54 -6.01 2.59
CA SER A 102 -1.06 -4.93 3.46
C SER A 102 -0.21 -3.89 2.73
N GLN A 103 0.28 -4.22 1.54
CA GLN A 103 1.21 -3.39 0.79
C GLN A 103 0.46 -2.28 0.06
N PHE A 104 0.99 -1.07 0.12
CA PHE A 104 0.46 0.07 -0.60
C PHE A 104 1.60 0.98 -1.03
N PHE A 105 1.32 1.88 -1.95
CA PHE A 105 2.25 2.92 -2.35
C PHE A 105 1.64 4.30 -2.19
N ILE A 106 2.52 5.29 -2.00
CA ILE A 106 2.18 6.70 -1.95
C ILE A 106 2.67 7.33 -3.26
N ASN A 107 1.74 7.87 -4.05
CA ASN A 107 2.05 8.54 -5.30
C ASN A 107 2.80 9.86 -5.03
N THR A 108 3.90 10.13 -5.75
CA THR A 108 4.60 11.42 -5.66
C THR A 108 4.37 12.32 -6.87
N VAL A 109 3.88 11.74 -7.96
CA VAL A 109 3.39 12.42 -9.16
C VAL A 109 2.01 11.86 -9.55
N HIS A 110 1.41 12.40 -10.61
CA HIS A 110 0.15 11.90 -11.14
C HIS A 110 0.39 10.64 -11.98
N ASN A 111 -0.13 9.50 -11.53
CA ASN A 111 0.07 8.19 -12.16
C ASN A 111 -1.25 7.61 -12.71
N SER A 112 -1.97 8.36 -13.54
CA SER A 112 -3.29 7.95 -14.09
C SER A 112 -3.29 6.58 -14.77
N PHE A 113 -2.16 6.17 -15.35
CA PHE A 113 -2.01 4.85 -15.96
C PHE A 113 -2.15 3.67 -14.98
N LEU A 114 -2.19 3.93 -13.66
CA LEU A 114 -2.47 2.96 -12.59
C LEU A 114 -3.95 2.92 -12.18
N ASP A 115 -4.78 3.82 -12.71
CA ASP A 115 -6.19 3.94 -12.35
C ASP A 115 -6.98 2.70 -12.77
N PHE A 116 -7.63 2.03 -11.82
CA PHE A 116 -8.36 0.78 -12.10
C PHE A 116 -9.53 0.92 -13.10
N PHE A 117 -10.02 2.16 -13.26
CA PHE A 117 -11.10 2.49 -14.18
C PHE A 117 -10.58 2.95 -15.55
N ASP A 118 -9.28 3.17 -15.70
CA ASP A 118 -8.65 3.30 -17.00
C ASP A 118 -8.52 1.90 -17.62
N LYS A 119 -9.13 1.71 -18.79
CA LYS A 119 -9.10 0.43 -19.53
C LYS A 119 -8.04 0.41 -20.62
N SER A 120 -7.28 1.49 -20.78
CA SER A 120 -6.16 1.57 -21.72
C SER A 120 -4.92 0.84 -21.20
N THR A 121 -4.85 0.53 -19.90
CA THR A 121 -3.75 -0.20 -19.28
C THR A 121 -4.26 -1.41 -18.50
N PRO A 122 -3.42 -2.46 -18.29
CA PRO A 122 -3.77 -3.58 -17.44
C PRO A 122 -3.68 -3.28 -15.94
N SER A 123 -3.18 -2.09 -15.56
CA SER A 123 -2.90 -1.72 -14.18
C SER A 123 -4.19 -1.39 -13.42
N GLN A 124 -4.35 -1.92 -12.21
CA GLN A 124 -5.55 -1.69 -11.42
C GLN A 124 -5.20 -1.46 -9.96
N HIS A 125 -4.98 -0.21 -9.57
CA HIS A 125 -4.65 0.16 -8.18
C HIS A 125 -5.68 1.13 -7.61
N PRO A 126 -6.59 0.66 -6.73
CA PRO A 126 -7.57 1.53 -6.12
C PRO A 126 -6.94 2.42 -5.04
N VAL A 127 -7.24 3.72 -5.14
CA VAL A 127 -6.90 4.72 -4.13
C VAL A 127 -7.85 4.58 -2.94
N PHE A 128 -7.30 4.53 -1.73
CA PHE A 128 -8.08 4.38 -0.49
C PHE A 128 -7.79 5.47 0.55
N GLY A 129 -6.85 6.37 0.28
CA GLY A 129 -6.49 7.44 1.19
C GLY A 129 -5.71 8.57 0.50
N LYS A 130 -5.53 9.68 1.22
CA LYS A 130 -4.75 10.83 0.75
C LYS A 130 -4.00 11.45 1.92
N ILE A 131 -2.75 11.83 1.67
CA ILE A 131 -1.94 12.57 2.64
C ILE A 131 -2.49 14.00 2.76
N VAL A 132 -2.88 14.36 3.98
CA VAL A 132 -3.37 15.70 4.32
C VAL A 132 -2.28 16.60 4.89
N ASP A 133 -1.25 16.01 5.51
CA ASP A 133 -0.13 16.72 6.15
C ASP A 133 1.17 15.91 6.01
N GLY A 134 2.34 16.55 6.12
CA GLY A 134 3.66 15.90 6.00
C GLY A 134 4.06 15.54 4.56
N LYS A 135 3.56 16.28 3.56
CA LYS A 135 3.88 16.05 2.13
C LYS A 135 5.36 16.21 1.82
N ASP A 136 6.02 17.14 2.49
CA ASP A 136 7.47 17.37 2.43
C ASP A 136 8.26 16.13 2.84
N VAL A 137 7.82 15.41 3.88
CA VAL A 137 8.42 14.13 4.31
C VAL A 137 8.28 13.08 3.21
N ILE A 138 7.10 12.97 2.59
CA ILE A 138 6.87 12.03 1.47
C ILE A 138 7.80 12.33 0.28
N LEU A 139 7.98 13.61 -0.05
CA LEU A 139 8.91 14.03 -1.11
C LEU A 139 10.38 13.80 -0.73
N ALA A 140 10.74 13.98 0.54
CA ALA A 140 12.09 13.70 1.03
C ALA A 140 12.42 12.20 0.93
N ILE A 141 11.46 11.33 1.28
CA ILE A 141 11.58 9.87 1.09
C ILE A 141 11.78 9.55 -0.39
N ASN A 142 11.01 10.17 -1.28
CA ASN A 142 11.07 9.88 -2.72
C ASN A 142 12.41 10.26 -3.37
N LYS A 143 13.15 11.20 -2.76
CA LYS A 143 14.49 11.61 -3.19
C LYS A 143 15.62 10.76 -2.62
N ALA A 144 15.31 9.75 -1.80
CA ALA A 144 16.32 8.87 -1.23
C ALA A 144 17.06 8.11 -2.34
N LYS A 145 18.39 7.98 -2.19
CA LYS A 145 19.18 7.15 -3.09
C LYS A 145 18.81 5.68 -2.89
N THR A 146 18.63 4.95 -3.98
CA THR A 146 18.23 3.55 -3.97
C THR A 146 19.27 2.64 -4.62
N ASP A 147 19.19 1.35 -4.30
CA ASP A 147 19.93 0.30 -5.01
C ASP A 147 19.23 -0.09 -6.33
N ARG A 148 19.77 -1.09 -7.02
CA ARG A 148 19.22 -1.60 -8.29
C ARG A 148 17.81 -2.22 -8.20
N ASN A 149 17.32 -2.48 -6.99
CA ASN A 149 15.98 -3.02 -6.72
C ASN A 149 15.03 -1.91 -6.20
N ASP A 150 15.39 -0.64 -6.42
CA ASP A 150 14.69 0.54 -5.92
C ASP A 150 14.61 0.60 -4.38
N ARG A 151 15.44 -0.14 -3.65
CA ARG A 151 15.45 -0.11 -2.18
C ARG A 151 16.30 1.05 -1.67
N PRO A 152 15.83 1.87 -0.72
CA PRO A 152 16.65 2.92 -0.11
C PRO A 152 17.97 2.40 0.46
N LEU A 153 19.09 3.02 0.07
CA LEU A 153 20.44 2.68 0.58
C LEU A 153 20.56 2.96 2.09
N VAL A 154 19.93 4.03 2.53
CA VAL A 154 19.72 4.32 3.96
C VAL A 154 18.29 3.89 4.30
N PRO A 155 18.10 2.87 5.16
CA PRO A 155 16.76 2.37 5.49
C PRO A 155 15.84 3.45 6.06
N ILE A 156 14.64 3.55 5.52
CA ILE A 156 13.61 4.51 5.96
C ILE A 156 12.54 3.73 6.71
N ARG A 157 12.56 3.84 8.05
CA ARG A 157 11.68 3.09 8.96
C ARG A 157 10.46 3.91 9.37
N VAL A 158 9.29 3.29 9.32
CA VAL A 158 8.09 3.81 10.00
C VAL A 158 8.13 3.32 11.44
N ASN A 159 8.30 4.24 12.40
CA ASN A 159 8.39 3.87 13.81
C ASN A 159 7.06 3.33 14.34
N SER A 160 5.96 4.01 14.04
CA SER A 160 4.61 3.61 14.44
C SER A 160 3.57 4.20 13.49
N VAL A 161 2.42 3.55 13.39
CA VAL A 161 1.21 4.10 12.77
C VAL A 161 0.12 4.19 13.84
N ALA A 162 -0.51 5.36 13.96
CA ALA A 162 -1.63 5.60 14.84
C ALA A 162 -2.88 5.91 14.01
N VAL A 163 -4.04 5.39 14.45
CA VAL A 163 -5.36 5.76 13.91
C VAL A 163 -5.99 6.71 14.92
N LEU A 164 -6.31 7.92 14.46
CA LEU A 164 -6.89 9.00 15.26
C LEU A 164 -8.43 8.96 15.25
#